data_AF-A0A767SHM0-F1
#
_entry.id   AF-A0A767SHM0-F1
#
_cell.length_a   1.000
_cell.length_b   1.000
_cell.length_c   1.000
_cell.angle_alpha   90.00
_cell.angle_beta   90.00
_cell.angle_gamma   90.00
#
_symmetry.space_group_name_H-M   'P 1'
#
loop_
_entity.id
_entity.type
_entity.pdbx_description
1 polymer ?
#
loop_
_entity_poly.entity_id
_entity_poly.type
_entity_poly.pdbx_seq_one_letter_code
_entity_poly.pdbx_strand_id
1 'polypeptide(L)'
;TQASRNANDGISIAQTTEGALNEINNNLQRVRELAVQSANSTNSQSDLDSIQAEITQRLNEIDRVSGQTQFNGVKVLAQDNTLTIQVGANDGETIDIDLKQI
;
A
#
# COMPACT_ATOMS: atom_id res chain seq x y z
N THR A 1 -5.81 25.81 -15.16
CA THR A 1 -5.71 26.68 -13.96
C THR A 1 -4.81 26.00 -12.93
N GLN A 2 -4.45 26.65 -11.83
CA GLN A 2 -3.73 25.97 -10.73
C GLN A 2 -4.58 24.80 -10.18
N ALA A 3 -5.88 25.02 -10.03
CA ALA A 3 -6.87 23.99 -9.71
C ALA A 3 -6.75 22.72 -10.58
N SER A 4 -6.65 22.84 -11.91
CA SER A 4 -6.45 21.67 -12.79
C SER A 4 -5.14 20.94 -12.53
N ARG A 5 -4.05 21.66 -12.18
CA ARG A 5 -2.77 21.01 -11.82
C ARG A 5 -2.89 20.27 -10.50
N ASN A 6 -3.46 20.91 -9.48
CA ASN A 6 -3.71 20.30 -8.17
C ASN A 6 -4.58 19.03 -8.30
N ALA A 7 -5.62 19.06 -9.13
CA ALA A 7 -6.46 17.90 -9.40
C ALA A 7 -5.67 16.75 -10.05
N ASN A 8 -4.79 17.04 -11.01
CA ASN A 8 -3.91 16.04 -11.62
C ASN A 8 -2.90 15.46 -10.61
N ASP A 9 -2.38 16.27 -9.69
CA ASP A 9 -1.51 15.79 -8.61
C ASP A 9 -2.29 14.84 -7.68
N GLY A 10 -3.54 15.18 -7.34
CA GLY A 10 -4.42 14.30 -6.57
C GLY A 10 -4.68 12.96 -7.25
N ILE A 11 -4.93 12.96 -8.57
CA ILE A 11 -5.07 11.74 -9.36
C ILE A 11 -3.78 10.92 -9.31
N SER A 12 -2.63 11.56 -9.48
CA SER A 12 -1.33 10.89 -9.50
C SER A 12 -0.98 10.26 -8.13
N ILE A 13 -1.32 10.93 -7.03
CA ILE A 13 -1.21 10.39 -5.66
C ILE A 13 -2.11 9.18 -5.49
N ALA A 14 -3.38 9.28 -5.88
CA ALA A 14 -4.33 8.18 -5.78
C ALA A 14 -3.85 6.95 -6.57
N GLN A 15 -3.38 7.14 -7.80
CA GLN A 15 -2.85 6.06 -8.65
C GLN A 15 -1.56 5.44 -8.08
N THR A 16 -0.66 6.26 -7.54
CA THR A 16 0.57 5.76 -6.89
C THR A 16 0.21 4.90 -5.67
N THR A 17 -0.76 5.35 -4.89
CA THR A 17 -1.26 4.64 -3.70
C THR A 17 -1.94 3.33 -4.11
N GLU A 18 -2.80 3.36 -5.14
CA GLU A 18 -3.49 2.19 -5.68
C GLU A 18 -2.50 1.13 -6.19
N GLY A 19 -1.47 1.53 -6.93
CA GLY A 19 -0.43 0.62 -7.40
C GLY A 19 0.29 -0.09 -6.25
N ALA A 20 0.65 0.66 -5.20
CA ALA A 20 1.28 0.09 -4.01
C ALA A 20 0.35 -0.84 -3.22
N LEU A 21 -0.93 -0.49 -3.09
CA LEU A 21 -1.94 -1.34 -2.45
C LEU A 21 -2.16 -2.65 -3.21
N ASN A 22 -2.10 -2.62 -4.55
CA ASN A 22 -2.18 -3.84 -5.36
C ASN A 22 -0.99 -4.77 -5.08
N GLU A 23 0.24 -4.25 -4.97
CA GLU A 23 1.41 -5.06 -4.60
C GLU A 23 1.30 -5.64 -3.19
N ILE A 24 0.83 -4.85 -2.22
CA ILE A 24 0.56 -5.32 -0.85
C ILE A 24 -0.50 -6.43 -0.88
N ASN A 25 -1.59 -6.23 -1.62
CA ASN A 25 -2.67 -7.21 -1.74
C ASN A 25 -2.16 -8.53 -2.31
N ASN A 26 -1.34 -8.49 -3.37
CA ASN A 26 -0.73 -9.68 -3.97
C ASN A 26 0.15 -10.45 -2.96
N ASN A 27 0.97 -9.73 -2.19
CA ASN A 27 1.79 -10.35 -1.14
C ASN A 27 0.92 -10.98 -0.03
N LEU A 28 -0.15 -10.31 0.40
CA LEU A 28 -1.07 -10.86 1.40
C LEU A 28 -1.82 -12.10 0.90
N GLN A 29 -2.23 -12.11 -0.37
CA GLN A 29 -2.82 -13.31 -0.99
C GLN A 29 -1.81 -14.46 -0.98
N ARG A 30 -0.54 -14.21 -1.32
CA ARG A 30 0.52 -15.22 -1.24
C ARG A 30 0.77 -15.72 0.17
N VAL A 31 0.82 -14.83 1.17
CA VAL A 31 0.93 -15.21 2.59
C VAL A 31 -0.24 -16.10 3.00
N ARG A 32 -1.46 -15.79 2.55
CA ARG A 32 -2.64 -16.61 2.83
C ARG A 32 -2.53 -18.01 2.22
N GLU A 33 -2.07 -18.14 0.98
CA GLU A 33 -1.82 -19.43 0.34
C GLU A 33 -0.79 -20.26 1.12
N LEU A 34 0.33 -19.64 1.51
CA LEU A 34 1.39 -20.26 2.29
C LEU A 34 0.89 -20.70 3.68
N ALA A 35 0.07 -19.89 4.33
CA ALA A 35 -0.54 -20.25 5.62
C ALA A 35 -1.45 -21.48 5.48
N VAL A 36 -2.29 -21.55 4.43
CA VAL A 36 -3.11 -22.73 4.13
C VAL A 36 -2.24 -23.94 3.82
N GLN A 37 -1.15 -23.76 3.06
CA GLN A 37 -0.21 -24.84 2.76
C GLN A 37 0.44 -25.38 4.04
N SER A 38 0.85 -24.50 4.96
CA SER A 38 1.48 -24.88 6.23
C SER A 38 0.55 -25.69 7.14
N ALA A 39 -0.76 -25.42 7.09
CA ALA A 39 -1.77 -26.12 7.87
C ALA A 39 -2.04 -27.57 7.43
N ASN A 40 -1.43 -28.03 6.33
CA ASN A 40 -1.56 -29.40 5.87
C ASN A 40 -0.70 -30.37 6.70
N SER A 41 -1.30 -31.41 7.28
CA SER A 41 -0.68 -32.30 8.27
C SER A 41 0.45 -33.19 7.74
N THR A 42 0.77 -33.15 6.45
CA THR A 42 1.81 -33.98 5.82
C THR A 42 3.16 -33.27 5.66
N ASN A 43 3.24 -31.98 6.01
CA ASN A 43 4.49 -31.22 5.89
C ASN A 43 5.52 -31.69 6.92
N SER A 44 6.78 -31.81 6.50
CA SER A 44 7.89 -31.97 7.43
C SER A 44 8.23 -30.64 8.11
N GLN A 45 9.01 -30.68 9.20
CA GLN A 45 9.46 -29.44 9.85
C GLN A 45 10.27 -28.55 8.89
N SER A 46 11.10 -29.15 8.02
CA SER A 46 11.87 -28.40 7.03
C SER A 46 10.98 -27.68 6.00
N ASP A 47 9.83 -28.27 5.66
CA ASP A 47 8.86 -27.64 4.75
C ASP A 47 8.20 -26.44 5.45
N LEU A 48 7.82 -26.61 6.73
CA LEU A 48 7.23 -25.53 7.53
C LEU A 48 8.20 -24.36 7.71
N ASP A 49 9.49 -24.64 7.96
CA ASP A 49 10.52 -23.61 8.11
C ASP A 49 10.71 -22.84 6.78
N SER A 50 10.68 -23.54 5.65
CA SER A 50 10.78 -22.92 4.32
C SER A 50 9.57 -22.05 4.00
N ILE A 51 8.36 -22.53 4.33
CA ILE A 51 7.12 -21.76 4.18
C ILE A 51 7.16 -20.50 5.04
N GLN A 52 7.58 -20.62 6.30
CA GLN A 52 7.69 -19.49 7.22
C GLN A 52 8.73 -18.47 6.74
N ALA A 53 9.84 -18.92 6.16
CA ALA A 53 10.83 -18.04 5.55
C ALA A 53 10.24 -17.25 4.38
N GLU A 54 9.45 -17.90 3.50
CA GLU A 54 8.77 -17.19 2.40
C GLU A 54 7.72 -16.19 2.95
N ILE A 55 6.91 -16.57 3.94
CA ILE A 55 5.95 -15.66 4.59
C ILE A 55 6.67 -14.41 5.11
N THR A 56 7.79 -14.61 5.80
CA THR A 56 8.58 -13.51 6.37
C THR A 56 9.11 -12.57 5.27
N GLN A 57 9.56 -13.12 4.14
CA GLN A 57 9.98 -12.32 2.99
C GLN A 57 8.83 -11.49 2.42
N ARG A 58 7.62 -12.05 2.31
CA ARG A 58 6.44 -11.31 1.84
C ARG A 58 6.01 -10.21 2.79
N LEU A 59 6.06 -10.45 4.10
CA LEU A 59 5.76 -9.42 5.11
C LEU A 59 6.77 -8.27 5.07
N ASN A 60 8.07 -8.59 4.97
CA ASN A 60 9.11 -7.57 4.81
C ASN A 60 8.90 -6.74 3.53
N GLU A 61 8.43 -7.35 2.45
CA GLU A 61 8.12 -6.64 1.22
C GLU A 61 6.91 -5.72 1.37
N ILE A 62 5.88 -6.13 2.11
CA ILE A 62 4.75 -5.27 2.48
C ILE A 62 5.23 -4.05 3.27
N ASP A 63 6.05 -4.26 4.30
CA ASP A 63 6.62 -3.16 5.11
C ASP A 63 7.46 -2.22 4.24
N ARG A 64 8.25 -2.77 3.31
CA ARG A 64 9.05 -1.99 2.37
C ARG A 64 8.16 -1.14 1.46
N VAL A 65 7.12 -1.72 0.85
CA VAL A 65 6.19 -0.99 -0.02
C VAL A 65 5.46 0.09 0.78
N SER A 66 4.96 -0.22 1.97
CA SER A 66 4.30 0.73 2.88
C SER A 66 5.20 1.92 3.22
N GLY A 67 6.45 1.67 3.66
CA GLY A 67 7.40 2.71 4.07
C GLY A 67 8.09 3.47 2.91
N GLN A 68 8.20 2.87 1.72
CA GLN A 68 8.93 3.48 0.61
C GLN A 68 8.03 4.23 -0.38
N THR A 69 6.77 3.82 -0.57
CA THR A 69 5.87 4.43 -1.55
C THR A 69 5.64 5.91 -1.24
N GLN A 70 5.94 6.75 -2.22
CA GLN A 70 5.78 8.19 -2.09
C GLN A 70 5.44 8.83 -3.44
N PHE A 71 4.77 9.97 -3.37
CA PHE A 71 4.58 10.88 -4.49
C PHE A 71 4.91 12.30 -4.04
N ASN A 72 5.79 13.00 -4.77
CA ASN A 72 6.24 14.36 -4.43
C ASN A 72 6.67 14.54 -2.96
N GLY A 73 7.31 13.52 -2.38
CA GLY A 73 7.76 13.52 -0.99
C GLY A 73 6.68 13.18 0.05
N VAL A 74 5.42 13.05 -0.35
CA VAL A 74 4.34 12.56 0.53
C VAL A 74 4.41 11.03 0.57
N LYS A 75 4.62 10.49 1.77
CA LYS A 75 4.54 9.05 2.03
C LYS A 75 3.07 8.64 2.09
N VAL A 76 2.63 7.86 1.11
CA VAL A 76 1.19 7.62 0.89
C VAL A 76 0.61 6.47 1.71
N LEU A 77 1.47 5.61 2.28
CA LEU A 77 1.06 4.44 3.08
C LEU A 77 1.80 4.31 4.41
N ALA A 78 2.71 5.23 4.74
CA ALA A 78 3.58 5.09 5.91
C ALA A 78 2.98 5.68 7.20
N GLN A 79 1.95 6.52 7.09
CA GLN A 79 1.31 7.18 8.22
C GLN A 79 -0.13 7.55 7.86
N ASP A 80 -1.00 7.61 8.87
CA ASP A 80 -2.32 8.21 8.74
C ASP A 80 -2.18 9.71 8.45
N ASN A 81 -2.76 10.15 7.34
CA ASN A 81 -2.73 11.56 6.95
C ASN A 81 -3.91 11.89 6.03
N THR A 82 -4.46 13.09 6.17
CA THR A 82 -5.46 13.58 5.23
C THR A 82 -4.82 14.65 4.34
N LEU A 83 -4.78 14.39 3.04
CA LEU A 83 -4.29 15.36 2.06
C LEU A 83 -5.46 16.12 1.44
N THR A 84 -5.58 17.39 1.79
CA THR A 84 -6.58 18.31 1.22
C THR A 84 -6.05 18.94 -0.05
N ILE A 85 -6.77 18.78 -1.15
CA ILE A 85 -6.41 19.29 -2.48
C ILE A 85 -7.45 20.32 -2.93
N GLN A 86 -7.02 21.57 -3.10
CA GLN A 86 -7.84 22.64 -3.67
C GLN A 86 -8.00 22.45 -5.18
N VAL A 87 -9.22 22.13 -5.62
CA VAL A 87 -9.56 21.79 -7.02
C VAL A 87 -10.44 22.83 -7.70
N GLY A 88 -10.91 23.84 -6.96
CA GLY A 88 -11.70 24.94 -7.50
C GLY A 88 -11.00 26.30 -7.46
N ALA A 89 -11.68 27.32 -7.99
CA ALA A 89 -11.16 28.68 -8.09
C ALA A 89 -11.39 29.49 -6.79
N ASN A 90 -12.35 29.09 -5.96
CA ASN A 90 -12.70 29.74 -4.72
C ASN A 90 -12.20 28.93 -3.51
N ASP A 91 -11.88 29.61 -2.41
CA ASP A 91 -11.49 28.97 -1.16
C ASP A 91 -12.57 27.99 -0.69
N GLY A 92 -12.15 26.78 -0.28
CA GLY A 92 -13.03 25.73 0.23
C GLY A 92 -13.54 24.75 -0.83
N GLU A 93 -13.23 24.95 -2.12
CA GLU A 93 -13.47 23.96 -3.17
C GLU A 93 -12.37 22.88 -3.16
N THR A 94 -12.36 22.04 -2.12
CA THR A 94 -11.33 21.03 -1.86
C THR A 94 -11.84 19.59 -1.94
N ILE A 95 -10.93 18.66 -2.17
CA ILE A 95 -11.12 17.21 -2.04
C ILE A 95 -10.11 16.69 -1.03
N ASP A 96 -10.58 15.93 -0.04
CA ASP A 96 -9.72 15.27 0.94
C ASP A 96 -9.42 13.83 0.50
N ILE A 97 -8.15 13.47 0.52
CA ILE A 97 -7.66 12.11 0.32
C ILE A 97 -7.19 11.58 1.67
N ASP A 98 -7.88 10.57 2.20
CA ASP A 98 -7.50 9.90 3.44
C ASP A 98 -6.46 8.81 3.14
N LEU A 99 -5.22 9.05 3.56
CA LEU A 99 -4.10 8.13 3.47
C LEU A 99 -3.99 7.39 4.80
N LYS A 100 -3.87 6.07 4.73
CA LYS A 100 -3.78 5.21 5.91
C LYS A 100 -2.46 4.48 5.97
N GLN A 101 -1.95 4.33 7.19
CA GLN A 101 -0.85 3.43 7.42
C GLN A 101 -1.30 1.99 7.21
N ILE A 102 -0.48 1.23 6.49
CA ILE A 102 -0.61 -0.22 6.35
C ILE A 102 0.46 -0.89 7.20
#